data_AF-A0A0Q4CZ27-F1
#
_entry.id   AF-A0A0Q4CZ27-F1
#
_cell.length_a   1.000
_cell.length_b   1.000
_cell.length_c   1.000
_cell.angle_alpha   90.00
_cell.angle_beta   90.00
_cell.angle_gamma   90.00
#
_symmetry.space_group_name_H-M   'P 1'
#
loop_
_entity.id
_entity.type
_entity.pdbx_description
1 polymer ?
#
loop_
_entity_poly.entity_id
_entity_poly.type
_entity_poly.pdbx_seq_one_letter_code
_entity_poly.pdbx_strand_id
1 'polypeptide(L)'
;MIRMKNTLLLLLLAFSCSFSFGQSNSFPLKNEDFSTLLMNDGTPFHGIISSDEKVIKFRIQNAAKNSEKQEQYLVSGYSDVDGTVTDFSGEITFTQKYNVKDLPDEMLVFGDFIMKEAGSGEHSGIFTGKLRIQTLKKVSKDSKGGVTFKGKWKNHAGNLDFDAWWANFVPTDISKVVFK
;
A
#
# COMPACT_ATOMS: atom_id res chain seq x y z
N MET A 1 -1.05 19.11 72.72
CA MET A 1 -2.26 18.46 72.18
C MET A 1 -2.59 19.06 70.81
N ILE A 2 -2.17 18.37 69.75
CA ILE A 2 -2.67 18.30 68.36
C ILE A 2 -3.12 19.60 67.65
N ARG A 3 -2.37 20.01 66.62
CA ARG A 3 -2.91 20.26 65.26
C ARG A 3 -1.80 20.51 64.22
N MET A 4 -1.23 19.43 63.69
CA MET A 4 -0.64 19.43 62.34
C MET A 4 -1.57 18.63 61.44
N LYS A 5 -2.68 19.26 61.04
CA LYS A 5 -3.43 18.88 59.83
C LYS A 5 -2.98 19.88 58.79
N ASN A 6 -2.26 19.45 57.75
CA ASN A 6 -2.25 20.05 56.40
C ASN A 6 -1.05 19.57 55.55
N THR A 7 -0.04 18.92 56.12
CA THR A 7 1.15 18.53 55.34
C THR A 7 0.95 17.27 54.50
N LEU A 8 -0.08 16.46 54.79
CA LEU A 8 -0.35 15.22 54.05
C LEU A 8 -1.10 15.44 52.72
N LEU A 9 -1.71 16.63 52.52
CA LEU A 9 -2.49 16.92 51.32
C LEU A 9 -1.62 17.44 50.15
N LEU A 10 -0.38 17.89 50.41
CA LEU A 10 0.53 18.38 49.37
C LEU A 10 1.36 17.27 48.69
N LEU A 11 1.48 16.07 49.26
CA LEU A 11 2.29 15.00 48.67
C LEU A 11 1.55 14.16 47.61
N LEU A 12 0.23 14.32 47.47
CA LEU A 12 -0.58 13.58 46.50
C LEU A 12 -0.84 14.34 45.19
N LEU A 13 -0.32 15.57 45.04
CA LEU A 13 -0.52 16.41 43.85
C LEU A 13 0.65 16.38 42.85
N ALA A 14 1.71 15.61 43.11
CA ALA A 14 2.92 15.62 42.28
C ALA A 14 3.06 14.44 41.28
N PHE A 15 2.04 13.59 41.13
CA PHE A 15 2.12 12.39 40.29
C PHE A 15 1.06 12.31 39.18
N SER A 16 0.64 13.46 38.64
CA SER A 16 -0.06 13.53 37.37
C SER A 16 0.88 14.08 36.28
N CYS A 17 2.10 13.52 36.19
CA CYS A 17 2.82 13.57 34.93
C CYS A 17 2.07 12.65 33.96
N SER A 18 1.08 13.20 33.26
CA SER A 18 0.57 12.62 32.04
C SER A 18 1.77 12.49 31.09
N PHE A 19 2.42 11.33 31.08
CA PHE A 19 3.26 10.89 29.98
C PHE A 19 2.33 10.71 28.78
N SER A 20 1.95 11.82 28.17
CA SER A 20 1.45 11.84 26.82
C SER A 20 2.66 11.56 25.93
N PHE A 21 2.98 10.27 25.78
CA PHE A 21 3.73 9.84 24.60
C PHE A 21 2.86 10.23 23.41
N GLY A 22 3.09 11.41 22.86
CA GLY A 22 2.58 11.76 21.55
C GLY A 22 3.13 10.71 20.60
N GLN A 23 2.32 9.72 20.24
CA GLN A 23 2.60 8.92 19.06
C GLN A 23 2.66 9.93 17.92
N SER A 24 3.87 10.25 17.46
CA SER A 24 3.98 10.96 16.19
C SER A 24 3.29 10.05 15.17
N ASN A 25 2.21 10.52 14.55
CA ASN A 25 1.53 9.85 13.44
C ASN A 25 2.41 9.79 12.18
N SER A 26 3.74 9.78 12.32
CA SER A 26 4.65 9.66 11.19
C SER A 26 4.61 8.23 10.68
N PHE A 27 4.26 8.07 9.41
CA PHE A 27 4.22 6.79 8.74
C PHE A 27 5.55 6.04 8.97
N PRO A 28 5.52 4.80 9.49
CA PRO A 28 6.69 4.16 10.10
C PRO A 28 7.72 3.65 9.08
N LEU A 29 7.60 4.04 7.80
CA LEU A 29 8.53 3.75 6.70
C LEU A 29 8.88 5.01 5.89
N LYS A 30 8.81 6.19 6.52
CA LYS A 30 9.13 7.47 5.88
C LYS A 30 10.54 7.58 5.27
N ASN A 31 11.50 6.81 5.78
CA ASN A 31 12.88 6.82 5.28
C ASN A 31 13.18 5.69 4.28
N GLU A 32 12.24 4.75 4.08
CA GLU A 32 12.41 3.66 3.13
C GLU A 32 11.93 4.09 1.73
N ASP A 33 12.53 3.54 0.68
CA ASP A 33 12.11 3.77 -0.69
C ASP A 33 11.62 2.47 -1.35
N PHE A 34 10.31 2.38 -1.57
CA PHE A 34 9.66 1.24 -2.20
C PHE A 34 9.59 1.33 -3.73
N SER A 35 10.14 2.39 -4.35
CA SER A 35 10.02 2.62 -5.79
C SER A 35 10.46 1.41 -6.61
N THR A 36 11.60 0.77 -6.28
CA THR A 36 12.07 -0.43 -6.99
C THR A 36 11.08 -1.59 -6.90
N LEU A 37 10.52 -1.84 -5.71
CA LEU A 37 9.54 -2.92 -5.50
C LEU A 37 8.26 -2.65 -6.30
N LEU A 38 7.78 -1.40 -6.32
CA LEU A 38 6.61 -0.98 -7.09
C LEU A 38 6.85 -1.07 -8.61
N MET A 39 8.04 -0.74 -9.08
CA MET A 39 8.41 -0.84 -10.50
C MET A 39 8.79 -2.26 -10.94
N ASN A 40 8.92 -3.18 -9.98
CA ASN A 40 9.19 -4.61 -10.21
C ASN A 40 10.35 -4.86 -11.18
N ASP A 41 11.47 -4.18 -10.95
CA ASP A 41 12.68 -4.22 -11.79
C ASP A 41 12.42 -3.95 -13.28
N GLY A 42 11.40 -3.15 -13.59
CA GLY A 42 10.99 -2.88 -14.96
C GLY A 42 10.40 -4.11 -15.65
N THR A 43 9.72 -5.00 -14.92
CA THR A 43 8.94 -6.10 -15.48
C THR A 43 7.46 -5.95 -15.11
N PRO A 44 6.51 -6.26 -16.01
CA PRO A 44 5.09 -6.17 -15.67
C PRO A 44 4.70 -7.14 -14.54
N PHE A 45 3.80 -6.70 -13.68
CA PHE A 45 2.98 -7.60 -12.87
C PHE A 45 2.00 -8.34 -13.79
N HIS A 46 1.64 -9.56 -13.41
CA HIS A 46 0.72 -10.41 -14.17
C HIS A 46 -0.46 -10.82 -13.28
N GLY A 47 -1.64 -10.92 -13.88
CA GLY A 47 -2.80 -11.45 -13.18
C GLY A 47 -4.03 -11.48 -14.06
N ILE A 48 -5.19 -11.27 -13.45
CA ILE A 48 -6.49 -11.49 -14.07
C ILE A 48 -7.40 -10.28 -13.80
N ILE A 49 -8.22 -9.93 -14.80
CA ILE A 49 -9.33 -9.00 -14.72
C ILE A 49 -10.60 -9.69 -15.26
N SER A 50 -11.76 -9.36 -14.67
CA SER A 50 -13.09 -9.88 -15.02
C SER A 50 -13.35 -11.35 -14.68
N SER A 51 -14.62 -11.77 -14.74
CA SER A 51 -15.07 -13.14 -14.49
C SER A 51 -14.60 -14.14 -15.54
N ASP A 52 -14.29 -13.66 -16.75
CA ASP A 52 -13.86 -14.50 -17.88
C ASP A 52 -12.35 -14.77 -17.85
N GLU A 53 -11.72 -14.50 -16.71
CA GLU A 53 -10.31 -14.71 -16.42
C GLU A 53 -9.33 -14.08 -17.42
N LYS A 54 -9.71 -12.92 -18.00
CA LYS A 54 -8.85 -12.20 -18.95
C LYS A 54 -7.52 -11.84 -18.31
N VAL A 55 -6.43 -12.10 -19.03
CA VAL A 55 -5.09 -11.79 -18.56
C VAL A 55 -4.87 -10.27 -18.59
N ILE A 56 -4.36 -9.74 -17.48
CA ILE A 56 -3.86 -8.38 -17.37
C ILE A 56 -2.36 -8.40 -17.10
N LYS A 57 -1.61 -7.58 -17.84
CA LYS A 57 -0.25 -7.17 -17.47
C LYS A 57 -0.30 -5.73 -17.01
N PHE A 58 0.35 -5.44 -15.89
CA PHE A 58 0.34 -4.10 -15.29
C PHE A 58 1.77 -3.67 -15.05
N ARG A 59 2.24 -2.62 -15.73
CA ARG A 59 3.62 -2.14 -15.60
C ARG A 59 3.61 -0.74 -14.99
N ILE A 60 4.17 -0.60 -13.79
CA ILE A 60 4.52 0.71 -13.22
C ILE A 60 5.91 1.09 -13.76
N GLN A 61 5.98 2.17 -14.52
CA GLN A 61 7.22 2.68 -15.11
C GLN A 61 7.89 3.73 -14.24
N ASN A 62 7.09 4.52 -13.53
CA ASN A 62 7.57 5.52 -12.59
C ASN A 62 6.87 5.35 -11.25
N ALA A 63 7.63 5.43 -10.17
CA ALA A 63 7.12 5.54 -8.81
C ALA A 63 7.93 6.62 -8.08
N ALA A 64 7.27 7.70 -7.69
CA ALA A 64 7.89 8.82 -7.01
C ALA A 64 7.22 9.04 -5.65
N LYS A 65 8.02 9.02 -4.59
CA LYS A 65 7.54 9.30 -3.25
C LYS A 65 7.08 10.75 -3.16
N ASN A 66 5.88 10.98 -2.61
CA ASN A 66 5.38 12.33 -2.38
C ASN A 66 6.16 12.98 -1.23
N SER A 67 6.76 14.16 -1.49
CA SER A 67 7.56 14.89 -0.50
C SER A 67 6.75 15.45 0.66
N GLU A 68 5.45 15.71 0.44
CA GLU A 68 4.53 16.25 1.44
C GLU A 68 3.83 15.14 2.24
N LYS A 69 3.62 13.97 1.62
CA LYS A 69 2.94 12.80 2.19
C LYS A 69 3.82 11.56 2.02
N GLN A 70 4.67 11.30 3.01
CA GLN A 70 5.74 10.28 2.91
C GLN A 70 5.22 8.84 2.80
N GLU A 71 3.95 8.60 3.10
CA GLU A 71 3.23 7.34 2.89
C GLU A 71 2.74 7.16 1.44
N GLN A 72 2.74 8.22 0.64
CA GLN A 72 2.16 8.23 -0.70
C GLN A 72 3.22 8.17 -1.80
N TYR A 73 2.92 7.43 -2.85
CA TYR A 73 3.66 7.37 -4.10
C TYR A 73 2.77 7.81 -5.25
N LEU A 74 3.27 8.73 -6.06
CA LEU A 74 2.70 9.04 -7.37
C LEU A 74 3.30 8.07 -8.38
N VAL A 75 2.45 7.40 -9.15
CA VAL A 75 2.88 6.37 -10.09
C VAL A 75 2.31 6.59 -11.49
N SER A 76 3.02 6.09 -12.50
CA SER A 76 2.54 6.05 -13.88
C SER A 76 3.12 4.85 -14.63
N GLY A 77 2.43 4.44 -15.69
CA GLY A 77 2.82 3.31 -16.52
C GLY A 77 1.70 2.90 -17.46
N TYR A 78 1.55 1.60 -17.73
CA TYR A 78 0.48 1.07 -18.59
C TYR A 78 -0.13 -0.24 -18.07
N SER A 79 -1.39 -0.45 -18.42
CA SER A 79 -2.09 -1.74 -18.38
C SER A 79 -2.11 -2.33 -19.80
N ASP A 80 -2.06 -3.66 -19.90
CA ASP A 80 -2.28 -4.44 -21.12
C ASP A 80 -3.32 -5.50 -20.77
N VAL A 81 -4.55 -5.31 -21.24
CA VAL A 81 -5.67 -6.24 -21.06
C VAL A 81 -5.96 -6.87 -22.42
N ASP A 82 -5.63 -8.15 -22.56
CA ASP A 82 -5.87 -8.91 -23.78
C ASP A 82 -5.31 -8.22 -25.06
N GLY A 83 -4.12 -7.61 -24.95
CA GLY A 83 -3.46 -6.89 -26.04
C GLY A 83 -3.85 -5.41 -26.17
N THR A 84 -4.85 -4.95 -25.42
CA THR A 84 -5.24 -3.53 -25.38
C THR A 84 -4.38 -2.80 -24.36
N VAL A 85 -3.43 -2.00 -24.84
CA VAL A 85 -2.51 -1.23 -24.01
C VAL A 85 -3.07 0.15 -23.71
N THR A 86 -3.17 0.50 -22.44
CA THR A 86 -3.63 1.83 -22.00
C THR A 86 -2.70 2.40 -20.94
N ASP A 87 -2.24 3.63 -21.14
CA ASP A 87 -1.44 4.34 -20.15
C ASP A 87 -2.27 4.68 -18.91
N PHE A 88 -1.66 4.73 -17.74
CA PHE A 88 -2.30 5.18 -16.50
C PHE A 88 -1.43 6.12 -15.69
N SER A 89 -2.09 6.88 -14.83
CA SER A 89 -1.47 7.62 -13.71
C SER A 89 -2.27 7.39 -12.44
N GLY A 90 -1.62 7.44 -11.29
CA GLY A 90 -2.29 7.11 -10.05
C GLY A 90 -1.47 7.37 -8.81
N GLU A 91 -2.02 6.91 -7.70
CA GLU A 91 -1.40 7.01 -6.39
C GLU A 91 -1.52 5.70 -5.62
N ILE A 92 -0.49 5.43 -4.83
CA ILE A 92 -0.42 4.37 -3.85
C ILE A 92 -0.21 5.03 -2.49
N THR A 93 -1.02 4.69 -1.50
CA THR A 93 -0.88 5.18 -0.13
C THR A 93 -0.68 4.01 0.80
N PHE A 94 0.51 3.90 1.40
CA PHE A 94 0.78 2.88 2.41
C PHE A 94 0.09 3.21 3.73
N THR A 95 -0.55 2.22 4.32
CA THR A 95 -1.40 2.41 5.50
C THR A 95 -0.85 1.70 6.74
N GLN A 96 -0.25 0.51 6.56
CA GLN A 96 0.11 -0.35 7.69
C GLN A 96 1.40 -1.12 7.40
N LYS A 97 2.13 -1.45 8.46
CA LYS A 97 3.23 -2.41 8.42
C LYS A 97 3.12 -3.44 9.55
N TYR A 98 3.57 -4.65 9.29
CA TYR A 98 3.61 -5.74 10.27
C TYR A 98 4.90 -6.54 10.11
N ASN A 99 5.37 -7.15 11.20
CA ASN A 99 6.41 -8.17 11.12
C ASN A 99 5.80 -9.46 10.54
N VAL A 100 6.57 -10.19 9.75
CA VAL A 100 6.18 -11.55 9.35
C VAL A 100 6.48 -12.50 10.51
N LYS A 101 5.53 -13.37 10.86
CA LYS A 101 5.73 -14.38 11.90
C LYS A 101 6.84 -15.34 11.45
N ASP A 102 7.73 -15.69 12.36
CA ASP A 102 8.83 -16.65 12.14
C ASP A 102 9.87 -16.22 11.09
N LEU A 103 9.77 -15.01 10.52
CA LEU A 103 10.73 -14.39 9.60
C LEU A 103 11.12 -12.99 10.14
N PRO A 104 12.07 -12.92 11.09
CA PRO A 104 12.35 -11.70 11.84
C PRO A 104 12.91 -10.56 10.99
N ASP A 105 13.49 -10.85 9.84
CA ASP A 105 14.05 -9.85 8.93
C ASP A 105 13.05 -9.37 7.86
N GLU A 106 11.85 -9.95 7.83
CA GLU A 106 10.80 -9.60 6.87
C GLU A 106 9.68 -8.77 7.48
N MET A 107 8.99 -8.04 6.61
CA MET A 107 7.81 -7.27 6.94
C MET A 107 6.73 -7.41 5.85
N LEU A 108 5.49 -7.21 6.28
CA LEU A 108 4.35 -6.94 5.41
C LEU A 108 4.07 -5.45 5.42
N VAL A 109 3.87 -4.89 4.23
CA VAL A 109 3.39 -3.52 4.05
C VAL A 109 2.07 -3.58 3.30
N PHE A 110 1.09 -2.85 3.78
CA PHE A 110 -0.24 -2.73 3.18
C PHE A 110 -0.48 -1.29 2.75
N GLY A 111 -1.32 -1.14 1.73
CA GLY A 111 -1.74 0.17 1.26
C GLY A 111 -2.96 0.09 0.37
N ASP A 112 -3.50 1.26 0.07
CA ASP A 112 -4.58 1.44 -0.88
C ASP A 112 -4.00 2.04 -2.17
N PHE A 113 -4.67 1.81 -3.30
CA PHE A 113 -4.26 2.38 -4.57
C PHE A 113 -5.45 2.88 -5.38
N ILE A 114 -5.18 3.88 -6.21
CA ILE A 114 -6.09 4.39 -7.24
C ILE A 114 -5.27 4.63 -8.51
N MET A 115 -5.57 3.95 -9.61
CA MET A 115 -4.93 4.12 -10.91
C MET A 115 -5.97 4.48 -11.95
N LYS A 116 -5.76 5.56 -12.68
CA LYS A 116 -6.67 6.06 -13.72
C LYS A 116 -6.03 5.86 -15.07
N GLU A 117 -6.63 5.00 -15.88
CA GLU A 117 -6.26 4.84 -17.28
C GLU A 117 -6.62 6.10 -18.07
N ALA A 118 -5.76 6.46 -19.01
CA ALA A 118 -5.94 7.56 -19.93
C ALA A 118 -7.09 7.27 -20.90
N GLY A 119 -7.76 8.32 -21.35
CA GLY A 119 -8.93 8.23 -22.23
C GLY A 119 -10.25 8.16 -21.45
N SER A 120 -11.36 8.32 -22.17
CA SER A 120 -12.72 8.43 -21.61
C SER A 120 -13.71 7.45 -22.25
N GLY A 121 -13.19 6.38 -22.87
CA GLY A 121 -14.00 5.40 -23.60
C GLY A 121 -14.48 4.25 -22.71
N GLU A 122 -15.28 3.35 -23.27
CA GLU A 122 -15.78 2.17 -22.54
C GLU A 122 -14.67 1.19 -22.12
N HIS A 123 -13.51 1.26 -22.77
CA HIS A 123 -12.34 0.42 -22.54
C HIS A 123 -11.25 1.08 -21.70
N SER A 124 -11.50 2.27 -21.15
CA SER A 124 -10.62 2.89 -20.16
C SER A 124 -11.37 3.11 -18.84
N GLY A 125 -10.66 2.97 -17.74
CA GLY A 125 -11.28 3.02 -16.43
C GLY A 125 -10.35 3.40 -15.29
N ILE A 126 -10.83 3.08 -14.09
CA ILE A 126 -10.17 3.38 -12.83
C ILE A 126 -10.03 2.07 -12.07
N PHE A 127 -8.78 1.69 -11.79
CA PHE A 127 -8.49 0.66 -10.81
C PHE A 127 -8.47 1.26 -9.41
N THR A 128 -9.17 0.63 -8.47
CA THR A 128 -9.14 0.97 -7.05
C THR A 128 -9.01 -0.29 -6.23
N GLY A 129 -8.22 -0.26 -5.15
CA GLY A 129 -8.07 -1.45 -4.34
C GLY A 129 -6.96 -1.37 -3.30
N LYS A 130 -6.47 -2.55 -2.94
CA LYS A 130 -5.48 -2.76 -1.90
C LYS A 130 -4.24 -3.44 -2.45
N LEU A 131 -3.10 -3.08 -1.88
CA LEU A 131 -1.82 -3.69 -2.17
C LEU A 131 -1.24 -4.36 -0.91
N ARG A 132 -0.44 -5.39 -1.14
CA ARG A 132 0.37 -6.07 -0.14
C ARG A 132 1.78 -6.22 -0.70
N ILE A 133 2.76 -5.84 0.11
CA ILE A 133 4.18 -6.10 -0.16
C ILE A 133 4.71 -6.97 0.97
N GLN A 134 5.40 -8.05 0.63
CA GLN A 134 6.25 -8.80 1.56
C GLN A 134 7.70 -8.64 1.12
N THR A 135 8.53 -8.06 1.99
CA THR A 135 9.92 -7.72 1.69
C THR A 135 10.76 -7.74 2.96
N LEU A 136 12.09 -7.68 2.82
CA LEU A 136 13.00 -7.41 3.92
C LEU A 136 12.71 -6.05 4.57
N LYS A 137 12.93 -5.94 5.88
CA LYS A 137 12.72 -4.72 6.66
C LYS A 137 13.60 -3.55 6.23
N LYS A 138 14.83 -3.85 5.78
CA LYS A 138 15.77 -2.88 5.25
C LYS A 138 15.64 -2.87 3.73
N VAL A 139 14.99 -1.84 3.19
CA VAL A 139 14.74 -1.74 1.75
C VAL A 139 15.95 -1.08 1.08
N SER A 140 16.42 -1.66 -0.01
CA SER A 140 17.49 -1.14 -0.85
C SER A 140 17.07 -1.20 -2.32
N LYS A 141 17.90 -0.63 -3.19
CA LYS A 141 17.69 -0.66 -4.64
C LYS A 141 17.70 -2.08 -5.23
N ASP A 142 18.26 -3.05 -4.51
CA ASP A 142 18.33 -4.45 -4.94
C ASP A 142 17.32 -5.34 -4.20
N SER A 143 16.49 -4.75 -3.33
CA SER A 143 15.48 -5.52 -2.59
C SER A 143 14.51 -6.19 -3.54
N LYS A 144 14.33 -7.49 -3.32
CA LYS A 144 13.27 -8.28 -3.92
C LYS A 144 12.14 -8.46 -2.91
N GLY A 145 10.91 -8.53 -3.39
CA GLY A 145 9.75 -8.72 -2.56
C GLY A 145 8.56 -9.17 -3.37
N GLY A 146 7.67 -9.91 -2.72
CA GLY A 146 6.38 -10.27 -3.30
C GLY A 146 5.43 -9.09 -3.21
N VAL A 147 4.96 -8.60 -4.36
CA VAL A 147 3.99 -7.51 -4.45
C VAL A 147 2.72 -8.05 -5.08
N THR A 148 1.58 -7.77 -4.45
CA THR A 148 0.26 -8.20 -4.91
C THR A 148 -0.71 -7.05 -4.80
N PHE A 149 -1.49 -6.83 -5.85
CA PHE A 149 -2.59 -5.89 -5.92
C PHE A 149 -3.89 -6.66 -6.09
N LYS A 150 -4.96 -6.20 -5.42
CA LYS A 150 -6.31 -6.72 -5.60
C LYS A 150 -7.32 -5.60 -5.43
N GLY A 151 -8.30 -5.55 -6.31
CA GLY A 151 -9.27 -4.47 -6.32
C GLY A 151 -10.31 -4.63 -7.40
N LYS A 152 -10.86 -3.50 -7.82
CA LYS A 152 -11.85 -3.37 -8.87
C LYS A 152 -11.35 -2.44 -9.95
N TRP A 153 -11.73 -2.74 -11.18
CA TRP A 153 -11.69 -1.83 -12.31
C TRP A 153 -13.11 -1.38 -12.63
N LYS A 154 -13.30 -0.08 -12.85
CA LYS A 154 -14.57 0.48 -13.33
C LYS A 154 -14.31 1.36 -14.53
N ASN A 155 -15.07 1.22 -15.60
CA ASN A 155 -14.93 2.14 -16.72
C ASN A 155 -15.43 3.55 -16.38
N HIS A 156 -15.02 4.56 -17.15
CA HIS A 156 -15.41 5.95 -16.89
C HIS A 156 -16.91 6.21 -17.04
N ALA A 157 -17.61 5.41 -17.86
CA ALA A 157 -19.07 5.48 -17.98
C ALA A 157 -19.82 4.90 -16.77
N GLY A 158 -19.14 4.12 -15.91
CA GLY A 158 -19.70 3.55 -14.68
C GLY A 158 -20.65 2.36 -14.89
N ASN A 159 -20.75 1.81 -16.10
CA ASN A 159 -21.62 0.68 -16.42
C ASN A 159 -20.87 -0.68 -16.46
N LEU A 160 -19.53 -0.67 -16.43
CA LEU A 160 -18.70 -1.88 -16.30
C LEU A 160 -17.93 -1.85 -14.97
N ASP A 161 -17.96 -2.97 -14.25
CA ASP A 161 -17.27 -3.18 -12.97
C ASP A 161 -16.72 -4.61 -12.93
N PHE A 162 -15.40 -4.73 -12.83
CA PHE A 162 -14.71 -6.01 -12.82
C PHE A 162 -13.80 -6.13 -11.61
N ASP A 163 -13.76 -7.31 -10.99
CA ASP A 163 -12.70 -7.63 -10.06
C ASP A 163 -11.38 -7.82 -10.83
N ALA A 164 -10.28 -7.41 -10.20
CA ALA A 164 -8.95 -7.52 -10.78
C ALA A 164 -7.90 -7.81 -9.71
N TRP A 165 -6.88 -8.57 -10.07
CA TRP A 165 -5.68 -8.75 -9.27
C TRP A 165 -4.46 -8.95 -10.15
N TRP A 166 -3.28 -8.55 -9.66
CA TRP A 166 -2.01 -8.80 -10.31
C TRP A 166 -0.87 -8.86 -9.31
N ALA A 167 0.18 -9.61 -9.63
CA ALA A 167 1.33 -9.81 -8.77
C ALA A 167 2.61 -10.06 -9.59
N ASN A 168 3.77 -9.99 -8.94
CA ASN A 168 5.06 -10.33 -9.54
C ASN A 168 5.47 -11.79 -9.29
N PHE A 169 4.52 -12.58 -8.78
CA PHE A 169 4.58 -14.03 -8.63
C PHE A 169 3.19 -14.58 -8.93
N VAL A 170 3.10 -15.89 -9.18
CA VAL A 170 1.79 -16.55 -9.35
C VAL A 170 1.32 -17.05 -7.98
N PRO A 171 0.36 -16.38 -7.31
CA PRO A 171 -0.20 -16.91 -6.07
C PRO A 171 -0.93 -18.22 -6.36
N THR A 172 -0.71 -19.24 -5.54
CA THR A 172 -1.43 -20.52 -5.64
C THR A 172 -2.93 -20.35 -5.45
N ASP A 173 -3.34 -19.35 -4.67
CA ASP A 173 -4.73 -18.99 -4.42
C ASP A 173 -4.83 -17.53 -3.96
N ILE A 174 -5.32 -16.65 -4.82
CA ILE A 174 -5.47 -15.21 -4.51
C ILE A 174 -6.49 -14.94 -3.40
N SER A 175 -7.44 -15.86 -3.16
CA SER A 175 -8.43 -15.72 -2.08
C SER A 175 -7.79 -15.86 -0.69
N LYS A 176 -6.66 -16.56 -0.61
CA LYS A 176 -5.88 -16.75 0.63
C LYS A 176 -4.91 -15.61 0.91
N VAL A 177 -4.66 -14.72 -0.05
CA VAL A 177 -3.83 -13.54 0.17
C VAL A 177 -4.63 -12.53 0.99
N VAL A 178 -4.12 -12.23 2.19
CA VAL A 178 -4.75 -11.26 3.08
C VAL A 178 -4.45 -9.84 2.59
N PHE A 179 -5.49 -9.04 2.44
CA PHE A 179 -5.42 -7.59 2.25
C PHE A 179 -6.05 -6.93 3.47
N LYS A 180 -5.48 -5.81 3.93
CA LYS A 180 -5.97 -5.04 5.09
C LYS A 180 -6.37 -3.65 4.67
#